data_AF-A0A966L231-F1
#
_entry.id   AF-A0A966L231-F1
#
_cell.length_a   1.000
_cell.length_b   1.000
_cell.length_c   1.000
_cell.angle_alpha   90.00
_cell.angle_beta   90.00
_cell.angle_gamma   90.00
#
_symmetry.space_group_name_H-M   'P 1'
#
loop_
_entity.id
_entity.type
_entity.pdbx_description
1 polymer ?
#
loop_
_entity_poly.entity_id
_entity_poly.type
_entity_poly.pdbx_seq_one_letter_code
_entity_poly.pdbx_strand_id
1 'polypeptide(L)'
;MEKVNPLEKSVDYKKVKIVTDSTCYLPQDVIEKYGIMVAPLTVRFGETTFKEHVDIDDVELYKRLRKGELPDTTQPSPEDFSSIYKPLIDKGYSIISIHISSGISGTVNSANAAKEMLGSNDIYIFDSKFTSMGLGYQIMEIARMLYDEKKNLKEVLDEIPNLKNHMNIFFLVGDLFYLARLGRIGKARAVVGSIIKVKPILYFDDGFVNALEQ
;
A
#
# COMPACT_ATOMS: atom_id res chain seq x y z
N MET A 1 -31.62 20.62 -9.87
CA MET A 1 -31.13 19.25 -10.15
C MET A 1 -30.47 18.76 -8.87
N GLU A 2 -31.12 17.85 -8.15
CA GLU A 2 -30.53 17.21 -6.97
C GLU A 2 -29.27 16.44 -7.39
N LYS A 3 -28.16 16.73 -6.71
CA LYS A 3 -26.93 15.93 -6.83
C LYS A 3 -27.22 14.59 -6.17
N VAL A 4 -27.55 13.58 -6.97
CA VAL A 4 -27.62 12.18 -6.52
C VAL A 4 -26.29 11.86 -5.84
N ASN A 5 -26.34 11.44 -4.57
CA ASN A 5 -25.18 11.01 -3.83
C ASN A 5 -24.55 9.82 -4.58
N PRO A 6 -23.27 9.87 -5.01
CA PRO A 6 -22.63 8.78 -5.74
C PRO A 6 -22.71 7.41 -5.04
N LEU A 7 -22.96 7.40 -3.73
CA LEU A 7 -23.10 6.20 -2.91
C LEU A 7 -24.47 5.49 -3.01
N GLU A 8 -25.47 6.06 -3.71
CA GLU A 8 -26.79 5.42 -3.88
C GLU A 8 -26.88 4.42 -5.04
N LYS A 9 -25.88 4.37 -5.93
CA LYS A 9 -25.83 3.36 -7.00
C LYS A 9 -25.17 2.08 -6.49
N SER A 10 -25.93 1.00 -6.41
CA SER A 10 -25.38 -0.34 -6.20
C SER A 10 -24.59 -0.80 -7.43
N VAL A 11 -23.27 -0.58 -7.41
CA VAL A 11 -22.36 -1.10 -8.45
C VAL A 11 -22.18 -2.60 -8.24
N ASP A 12 -22.42 -3.39 -9.29
CA ASP A 12 -22.19 -4.84 -9.32
C ASP A 12 -20.71 -5.13 -9.01
N TYR A 13 -20.44 -6.10 -8.13
CA TYR A 13 -19.10 -6.56 -7.76
C TYR A 13 -18.23 -6.90 -8.99
N LYS A 14 -18.83 -7.36 -10.09
CA LYS A 14 -18.12 -7.64 -11.36
C LYS A 14 -17.56 -6.40 -12.04
N LYS A 15 -18.05 -5.22 -11.67
CA LYS A 15 -17.61 -3.91 -12.15
C LYS A 15 -16.72 -3.19 -11.13
N VAL A 16 -16.17 -3.92 -10.15
CA VAL A 16 -15.20 -3.38 -9.19
C VAL A 16 -13.82 -3.99 -9.43
N LYS A 17 -12.78 -3.15 -9.39
CA LYS A 17 -11.38 -3.55 -9.45
C LYS A 17 -10.62 -3.08 -8.22
N ILE A 18 -9.65 -3.88 -7.80
CA ILE A 18 -8.76 -3.55 -6.70
C ILE A 18 -7.41 -3.10 -7.26
N VAL A 19 -6.93 -1.95 -6.80
CA VAL A 19 -5.60 -1.44 -7.09
C VAL A 19 -4.83 -1.29 -5.76
N THR A 20 -3.55 -1.63 -5.78
CA THR A 20 -2.65 -1.46 -4.64
C THR A 20 -1.24 -1.09 -5.10
N ASP A 21 -0.25 -1.14 -4.21
CA ASP A 21 1.16 -0.93 -4.52
C ASP A 21 2.04 -2.15 -4.18
N SER A 22 3.28 -2.16 -4.66
CA SER A 22 4.21 -3.31 -4.52
C SER A 22 4.50 -3.70 -3.07
N THR A 23 4.23 -2.82 -2.10
CA THR A 23 4.48 -3.14 -0.69
C THR A 23 3.40 -4.00 -0.05
N CYS A 24 2.41 -4.48 -0.80
CA CYS A 24 1.38 -5.39 -0.29
C CYS A 24 1.91 -6.80 0.01
N TYR A 25 3.01 -7.23 -0.63
CA TYR A 25 3.60 -8.58 -0.52
C TYR A 25 2.58 -9.72 -0.64
N LEU A 26 1.57 -9.53 -1.48
CA LEU A 26 0.59 -10.57 -1.77
C LEU A 26 1.25 -11.73 -2.54
N PRO A 27 0.86 -12.98 -2.26
CA PRO A 27 1.20 -14.11 -3.12
C PRO A 27 0.71 -13.89 -4.55
N GLN A 28 1.52 -14.28 -5.54
CA GLN A 28 1.23 -14.07 -6.95
C GLN A 28 -0.07 -14.74 -7.40
N ASP A 29 -0.37 -15.93 -6.86
CA ASP A 29 -1.63 -16.65 -7.12
C ASP A 29 -2.87 -15.89 -6.62
N VAL A 30 -2.76 -15.13 -5.51
CA VAL A 30 -3.83 -14.26 -5.02
C VAL A 30 -4.04 -13.07 -5.96
N ILE A 31 -2.95 -12.44 -6.41
CA ILE A 31 -2.99 -11.33 -7.38
C ILE A 31 -3.70 -11.78 -8.66
N GLU A 32 -3.31 -12.94 -9.20
CA GLU A 32 -3.87 -13.50 -10.42
C GLU A 32 -5.33 -13.93 -10.26
N LYS A 33 -5.66 -14.63 -9.17
CA LYS A 33 -7.01 -15.13 -8.88
C LYS A 33 -8.04 -13.99 -8.90
N TYR A 34 -7.73 -12.88 -8.25
CA TYR A 34 -8.67 -11.75 -8.11
C TYR A 34 -8.44 -10.64 -9.14
N GLY A 35 -7.39 -10.75 -9.98
CA GLY A 35 -7.02 -9.74 -10.96
C GLY A 35 -6.73 -8.38 -10.31
N ILE A 36 -5.95 -8.40 -9.23
CA ILE A 36 -5.50 -7.22 -8.47
C ILE A 36 -4.43 -6.50 -9.29
N MET A 37 -4.56 -5.17 -9.41
CA MET A 37 -3.57 -4.35 -10.10
C MET A 37 -2.58 -3.79 -9.08
N VAL A 38 -1.28 -3.93 -9.34
CA VAL A 38 -0.22 -3.50 -8.41
C VAL A 38 0.61 -2.39 -9.07
N ALA A 39 0.67 -1.22 -8.42
CA ALA A 39 1.52 -0.11 -8.81
C ALA A 39 2.92 -0.30 -8.19
N PRO A 40 3.98 -0.50 -8.99
CA PRO A 40 5.31 -0.74 -8.45
C PRO A 40 5.91 0.55 -7.87
N LEU A 41 6.43 0.47 -6.65
CA LEU A 41 7.39 1.45 -6.15
C LEU A 41 8.70 1.31 -6.92
N THR A 42 9.56 2.32 -6.80
CA THR A 42 10.87 2.32 -7.44
C THR A 42 11.97 2.21 -6.39
N VAL A 43 12.92 1.31 -6.62
CA VAL A 43 14.19 1.21 -5.91
C VAL A 43 15.28 1.83 -6.77
N ARG A 44 16.12 2.68 -6.17
CA ARG A 44 17.22 3.36 -6.86
C ARG A 44 18.55 3.04 -6.20
N PHE A 45 19.54 2.65 -6.99
CA PHE A 45 20.93 2.49 -6.57
C PHE A 45 21.80 3.44 -7.39
N GLY A 46 22.25 4.53 -6.78
CA GLY A 46 22.94 5.61 -7.50
C GLY A 46 22.04 6.21 -8.58
N GLU A 47 22.46 6.12 -9.84
CA GLU A 47 21.68 6.61 -11.00
C GLU A 47 20.73 5.55 -11.58
N THR A 48 20.85 4.29 -11.19
CA THR A 48 20.04 3.19 -11.75
C THR A 48 18.76 3.00 -10.95
N THR A 49 17.61 3.02 -11.62
CA THR A 49 16.28 2.81 -11.04
C THR A 49 15.65 1.52 -11.52
N PHE A 50 14.90 0.87 -10.63
CA PHE A 50 14.21 -0.40 -10.86
C PHE A 50 12.80 -0.32 -10.30
N LYS A 51 11.80 -0.76 -11.06
CA LYS A 51 10.44 -0.99 -10.54
C LYS A 51 10.43 -2.28 -9.72
N GLU A 52 9.98 -2.21 -8.46
CA GLU A 52 9.90 -3.37 -7.57
C GLU A 52 9.04 -4.48 -8.17
N HIS A 53 9.53 -5.72 -8.08
CA HIS A 53 8.91 -6.93 -8.62
C HIS A 53 8.67 -6.93 -10.14
N VAL A 54 9.19 -5.94 -10.86
CA VAL A 54 9.16 -5.85 -12.33
C VAL A 54 10.59 -5.93 -12.88
N ASP A 55 11.45 -5.01 -12.44
CA ASP A 55 12.84 -4.91 -12.89
C ASP A 55 13.83 -5.51 -11.87
N ILE A 56 13.41 -5.67 -10.61
CA ILE A 56 14.22 -6.22 -9.52
C ILE A 56 13.37 -7.06 -8.56
N ASP A 57 13.91 -8.20 -8.14
CA ASP A 57 13.31 -9.05 -7.11
C ASP A 57 14.04 -8.90 -5.76
N ASP A 58 13.46 -9.50 -4.72
CA ASP A 58 14.03 -9.43 -3.37
C ASP A 58 15.43 -10.06 -3.31
N VAL A 59 15.68 -11.11 -4.11
CA VAL A 59 16.96 -11.83 -4.11
C VAL A 59 18.09 -10.93 -4.58
N GLU A 60 17.92 -10.24 -5.71
CA GLU A 60 18.89 -9.29 -6.24
C GLU A 60 18.98 -8.04 -5.35
N LEU A 61 17.85 -7.51 -4.86
CA LEU A 61 17.83 -6.39 -3.91
C LEU A 61 18.73 -6.68 -2.70
N TYR A 62 18.51 -7.81 -2.02
CA TYR A 62 19.30 -8.18 -0.84
C TYR A 62 20.75 -8.55 -1.18
N LYS A 63 21.03 -9.07 -2.37
CA LYS A 63 22.40 -9.32 -2.84
C LYS A 63 23.19 -8.02 -2.99
N ARG A 64 22.58 -6.96 -3.54
CA ARG A 64 23.19 -5.63 -3.65
C ARG A 64 23.38 -4.97 -2.29
N LEU A 65 22.38 -5.07 -1.40
CA LEU A 65 22.50 -4.61 -0.01
C LEU A 65 23.68 -5.27 0.72
N ARG A 66 23.89 -6.58 0.56
CA ARG A 66 25.03 -7.31 1.16
C ARG A 66 26.39 -6.90 0.58
N LYS A 67 26.43 -6.34 -0.63
CA LYS A 67 27.64 -5.73 -1.22
C LYS A 67 27.92 -4.32 -0.70
N GLY A 68 27.06 -3.78 0.17
CA GLY A 68 27.18 -2.43 0.71
C GLY A 68 26.54 -1.34 -0.16
N GLU A 69 25.82 -1.72 -1.22
CA GLU A 69 25.08 -0.75 -2.03
C GLU A 69 23.86 -0.26 -1.24
N LEU A 70 23.70 1.06 -1.11
CA LEU A 70 22.60 1.66 -0.36
C LEU A 70 21.52 2.17 -1.32
N PRO A 71 20.31 1.60 -1.28
CA PRO A 71 19.23 2.06 -2.14
C PRO A 71 18.50 3.27 -1.55
N ASP A 72 17.90 4.08 -2.41
CA ASP A 72 16.75 4.92 -2.08
C ASP A 72 15.47 4.27 -2.61
N THR A 73 14.32 4.71 -2.11
CA THR A 73 13.02 4.32 -2.65
C THR A 73 12.15 5.54 -2.96
N THR A 74 11.33 5.43 -3.99
CA THR A 74 10.32 6.42 -4.35
C THR A 74 8.96 5.76 -4.58
N GLN A 75 7.91 6.47 -4.18
CA GLN A 75 6.51 6.09 -4.43
C GLN A 75 6.18 6.05 -5.93
N PRO A 76 5.12 5.36 -6.35
CA PRO A 76 4.57 5.50 -7.69
C PRO A 76 4.10 6.94 -7.93
N SER A 77 4.26 7.43 -9.15
CA SER A 77 3.82 8.78 -9.53
C SER A 77 2.30 8.86 -9.73
N PRO A 78 1.69 10.05 -9.69
CA PRO A 78 0.32 10.25 -10.16
C PRO A 78 0.09 9.74 -11.59
N GLU A 79 1.10 9.84 -12.47
CA GLU A 79 1.06 9.35 -13.84
C GLU A 79 1.04 7.81 -13.92
N ASP A 80 1.81 7.13 -13.05
CA ASP A 80 1.77 5.66 -12.95
C ASP A 80 0.36 5.19 -12.53
N PHE A 81 -0.23 5.83 -11.52
CA PHE A 81 -1.59 5.53 -11.10
C PHE A 81 -2.62 5.87 -12.18
N SER A 82 -2.50 7.01 -12.85
CA SER A 82 -3.40 7.42 -13.94
C SER A 82 -3.39 6.40 -15.07
N SER A 83 -2.22 5.82 -15.37
CA SER A 83 -2.05 4.77 -16.39
C SER A 83 -2.75 3.46 -16.02
N ILE A 84 -2.91 3.17 -14.73
CA ILE A 84 -3.68 2.02 -14.23
C ILE A 84 -5.18 2.34 -14.18
N TYR A 85 -5.55 3.51 -13.66
CA TYR A 85 -6.95 3.88 -13.42
C TYR A 85 -7.71 4.15 -14.71
N LYS A 86 -7.13 4.94 -15.62
CA LYS A 86 -7.85 5.44 -16.80
C LYS A 86 -8.46 4.31 -17.64
N PRO A 87 -7.74 3.23 -18.01
CA PRO A 87 -8.33 2.15 -18.81
C PRO A 87 -9.45 1.39 -18.09
N LEU A 88 -9.47 1.38 -16.76
CA LEU A 88 -10.52 0.77 -15.96
C LEU A 88 -11.77 1.66 -15.95
N ILE A 89 -11.59 2.96 -15.72
CA ILE A 89 -12.67 3.95 -15.77
C ILE A 89 -13.30 4.01 -17.17
N ASP A 90 -12.49 4.03 -18.23
CA ASP A 90 -12.97 4.04 -19.63
C ASP A 90 -13.86 2.80 -19.94
N LYS A 91 -13.66 1.68 -19.22
CA LYS A 91 -14.46 0.44 -19.33
C LYS A 91 -15.65 0.39 -18.36
N GLY A 92 -15.88 1.46 -17.60
CA GLY A 92 -16.94 1.60 -16.62
C GLY A 92 -16.74 0.76 -15.36
N TYR A 93 -15.48 0.55 -14.93
CA TYR A 93 -15.19 -0.05 -13.62
C TYR A 93 -15.11 1.04 -12.54
N SER A 94 -15.57 0.69 -11.34
CA SER A 94 -15.18 1.38 -10.10
C SER A 94 -13.91 0.75 -9.53
N ILE A 95 -13.11 1.55 -8.83
CA ILE A 95 -11.79 1.18 -8.33
C ILE A 95 -11.75 1.36 -6.82
N ILE A 96 -11.43 0.29 -6.09
CA ILE A 96 -10.99 0.38 -4.69
C ILE A 96 -9.47 0.37 -4.73
N SER A 97 -8.86 1.48 -4.33
CA SER A 97 -7.41 1.66 -4.32
C SER A 97 -6.90 1.78 -2.89
N ILE A 98 -6.19 0.78 -2.41
CA ILE A 98 -5.69 0.74 -1.03
C ILE A 98 -4.17 0.58 -1.01
N HIS A 99 -3.51 1.42 -0.23
CA HIS A 99 -2.06 1.61 -0.33
C HIS A 99 -1.34 1.60 1.01
N ILE A 100 -0.01 1.47 0.93
CA ILE A 100 0.93 1.66 2.03
C ILE A 100 0.58 2.89 2.87
N SER A 101 0.83 2.78 4.17
CA SER A 101 0.51 3.84 5.11
C SER A 101 1.03 5.20 4.68
N SER A 102 0.16 6.21 4.76
CA SER A 102 0.53 7.60 4.55
C SER A 102 1.57 8.12 5.57
N GLY A 103 1.78 7.41 6.69
CA GLY A 103 2.78 7.76 7.70
C GLY A 103 4.21 7.44 7.30
N ILE A 104 4.42 6.61 6.26
CA ILE A 104 5.76 6.18 5.80
C ILE A 104 6.00 6.38 4.30
N SER A 105 4.97 6.73 3.54
CA SER A 105 5.05 6.98 2.10
C SER A 105 3.99 7.98 1.63
N GLY A 106 4.29 8.73 0.56
CA GLY A 106 3.31 9.59 -0.11
C GLY A 106 2.45 8.87 -1.15
N THR A 107 2.51 7.53 -1.27
CA THR A 107 1.76 6.75 -2.28
C THR A 107 0.26 7.08 -2.31
N VAL A 108 -0.38 7.22 -1.15
CA VAL A 108 -1.80 7.62 -1.04
C VAL A 108 -2.03 9.00 -1.66
N ASN A 109 -1.10 9.94 -1.49
CA ASN A 109 -1.19 11.28 -2.09
C ASN A 109 -1.04 11.21 -3.61
N SER A 110 -0.13 10.40 -4.14
CA SER A 110 0.00 10.16 -5.59
C SER A 110 -1.30 9.59 -6.18
N ALA A 111 -1.91 8.62 -5.50
CA ALA A 111 -3.17 8.04 -5.93
C ALA A 111 -4.29 9.09 -5.95
N ASN A 112 -4.37 9.97 -4.93
CA ASN A 112 -5.36 11.04 -4.87
C ASN A 112 -5.16 12.07 -5.99
N ALA A 113 -3.91 12.47 -6.24
CA ALA A 113 -3.59 13.36 -7.35
C ALA A 113 -4.01 12.75 -8.71
N ALA A 114 -3.77 11.45 -8.92
CA ALA A 114 -4.23 10.75 -10.13
C ALA A 114 -5.76 10.73 -10.26
N LYS A 115 -6.49 10.53 -9.15
CA LYS A 115 -7.95 10.63 -9.12
C LYS A 115 -8.44 12.03 -9.52
N GLU A 116 -7.81 13.08 -8.98
CA GLU A 116 -8.12 14.47 -9.32
C GLU A 116 -7.85 14.78 -10.79
N MET A 117 -6.70 14.35 -11.32
CA MET A 117 -6.33 14.49 -12.74
C MET A 117 -7.36 13.84 -13.67
N LEU A 118 -7.92 12.70 -13.29
CA LEU A 118 -8.93 11.98 -14.07
C LEU A 118 -10.36 12.49 -13.83
N GLY A 119 -10.61 13.29 -12.80
CA GLY A 119 -11.93 13.83 -12.47
C GLY A 119 -13.01 12.75 -12.21
N SER A 120 -12.60 11.54 -11.80
CA SER A 120 -13.52 10.40 -11.64
C SER A 120 -13.98 10.22 -10.19
N ASN A 121 -15.29 10.08 -10.00
CA ASN A 121 -15.89 9.74 -8.71
C ASN A 121 -15.91 8.22 -8.43
N ASP A 122 -15.52 7.41 -9.41
CA ASP A 122 -15.52 5.95 -9.33
C ASP A 122 -14.21 5.38 -8.75
N ILE A 123 -13.32 6.24 -8.22
CA ILE A 123 -12.05 5.85 -7.59
C ILE A 123 -12.14 6.13 -6.08
N TYR A 124 -12.07 5.07 -5.28
CA TYR A 124 -12.17 5.11 -3.82
C TYR A 124 -10.80 4.78 -3.23
N ILE A 125 -10.16 5.76 -2.60
CA ILE A 125 -8.77 5.64 -2.14
C ILE A 125 -8.75 5.48 -0.63
N PHE A 126 -8.01 4.48 -0.15
CA PHE A 126 -7.87 4.14 1.25
C PHE A 126 -6.40 4.11 1.68
N ASP A 127 -6.14 4.72 2.83
CA ASP A 127 -4.89 4.58 3.56
C ASP A 127 -4.99 3.37 4.49
N SER A 128 -4.21 2.33 4.22
CA SER A 128 -4.25 1.08 4.98
C SER A 128 -3.73 1.21 6.41
N LYS A 129 -3.02 2.30 6.73
CA LYS A 129 -2.23 2.47 7.96
C LYS A 129 -1.19 1.37 8.21
N PHE A 130 -0.89 0.57 7.20
CA PHE A 130 0.04 -0.55 7.28
C PHE A 130 0.89 -0.67 6.01
N THR A 131 1.75 -1.68 5.98
CA THR A 131 2.49 -2.14 4.79
C THR A 131 2.63 -3.65 4.91
N SER A 132 3.30 -4.29 3.94
CA SER A 132 3.50 -5.74 3.90
C SER A 132 2.17 -6.49 4.06
N MET A 133 2.19 -7.63 4.74
CA MET A 133 0.99 -8.45 4.93
C MET A 133 -0.13 -7.76 5.73
N GLY A 134 0.12 -6.64 6.42
CA GLY A 134 -0.98 -5.84 6.97
C GLY A 134 -1.77 -5.05 5.93
N LEU A 135 -1.11 -4.63 4.84
CA LEU A 135 -1.80 -4.14 3.65
C LEU A 135 -2.38 -5.32 2.85
N GLY A 136 -1.60 -6.39 2.66
CA GLY A 136 -2.02 -7.60 1.96
C GLY A 136 -3.30 -8.21 2.52
N TYR A 137 -3.41 -8.37 3.84
CA TYR A 137 -4.61 -8.93 4.48
C TYR A 137 -5.86 -8.08 4.24
N GLN A 138 -5.75 -6.75 4.29
CA GLN A 138 -6.89 -5.88 3.97
C GLN A 138 -7.34 -6.09 2.52
N ILE A 139 -6.39 -6.22 1.59
CA ILE A 139 -6.70 -6.49 0.18
C ILE A 139 -7.38 -7.86 0.02
N MET A 140 -6.90 -8.89 0.72
CA MET A 140 -7.51 -10.22 0.69
C MET A 140 -8.94 -10.20 1.22
N GLU A 141 -9.21 -9.48 2.32
CA GLU A 141 -10.57 -9.33 2.85
C GLU A 141 -11.49 -8.56 1.90
N ILE A 142 -10.99 -7.47 1.28
CA ILE A 142 -11.73 -6.74 0.24
C ILE A 142 -12.06 -7.67 -0.94
N ALA A 143 -11.08 -8.42 -1.43
CA ALA A 143 -11.26 -9.35 -2.54
C ALA A 143 -12.23 -10.48 -2.19
N ARG A 144 -12.15 -11.03 -0.99
CA ARG A 144 -13.07 -12.06 -0.47
C ARG A 144 -14.51 -11.53 -0.42
N MET A 145 -14.72 -10.35 0.15
CA MET A 145 -16.04 -9.71 0.20
C MET A 145 -16.61 -9.43 -1.20
N LEU A 146 -15.80 -8.89 -2.11
CA LEU A 146 -16.25 -8.58 -3.48
C LEU A 146 -16.52 -9.82 -4.32
N TYR A 147 -15.57 -10.74 -4.38
CA TYR A 147 -15.55 -11.79 -5.41
C TYR A 147 -16.08 -13.13 -4.91
N ASP A 148 -15.82 -13.48 -3.65
CA ASP A 148 -16.26 -14.76 -3.09
C ASP A 148 -17.66 -14.62 -2.45
N GLU A 149 -17.90 -13.55 -1.69
CA GLU A 149 -19.21 -13.25 -1.07
C GLU A 149 -20.16 -12.48 -2.00
N LYS A 150 -19.65 -11.90 -3.10
CA LYS A 150 -20.43 -11.13 -4.08
C LYS A 150 -21.13 -9.91 -3.49
N LYS A 151 -20.54 -9.30 -2.45
CA LYS A 151 -21.01 -8.03 -1.88
C LYS A 151 -20.87 -6.92 -2.90
N ASN A 152 -21.84 -6.01 -2.91
CA ASN A 152 -21.79 -4.85 -3.78
C ASN A 152 -20.77 -3.82 -3.29
N LEU A 153 -20.40 -2.87 -4.15
CA LEU A 153 -19.40 -1.86 -3.85
C LEU A 153 -19.65 -1.12 -2.52
N LYS A 154 -20.88 -0.68 -2.26
CA LYS A 154 -21.20 0.10 -1.06
C LYS A 154 -20.95 -0.73 0.21
N GLU A 155 -21.42 -1.97 0.23
CA GLU A 155 -21.20 -2.88 1.37
C GLU A 155 -19.72 -3.06 1.67
N VAL A 156 -18.88 -3.17 0.64
CA VAL A 156 -17.43 -3.31 0.82
C VAL A 156 -16.79 -2.01 1.30
N LEU A 157 -17.16 -0.87 0.71
CA LEU A 157 -16.64 0.45 1.11
C LEU A 157 -16.93 0.78 2.58
N ASP A 158 -18.11 0.37 3.08
CA ASP A 158 -18.52 0.61 4.47
C ASP A 158 -17.68 -0.22 5.47
N GLU A 159 -17.14 -1.38 5.06
CA GLU A 159 -16.34 -2.27 5.91
C GLU A 159 -14.85 -1.94 5.94
N ILE A 160 -14.29 -1.38 4.85
CA ILE A 160 -12.84 -1.11 4.73
C ILE A 160 -12.27 -0.31 5.92
N PRO A 161 -12.89 0.78 6.40
CA PRO A 161 -12.37 1.56 7.52
C PRO A 161 -12.19 0.75 8.82
N ASN A 162 -12.92 -0.35 8.98
CA ASN A 162 -12.89 -1.20 10.18
C ASN A 162 -11.81 -2.28 10.11
N LEU A 163 -11.34 -2.68 8.92
CA LEU A 163 -10.38 -3.79 8.78
C LEU A 163 -9.12 -3.57 9.61
N LYS A 164 -8.59 -2.35 9.61
CA LYS A 164 -7.39 -1.98 10.37
C LYS A 164 -7.56 -2.08 11.90
N ASN A 165 -8.78 -1.95 12.41
CA ASN A 165 -9.05 -1.95 13.86
C ASN A 165 -8.88 -3.35 14.49
N HIS A 166 -8.82 -4.39 13.65
CA HIS A 166 -8.65 -5.78 14.08
C HIS A 166 -7.24 -6.30 13.80
N MET A 167 -6.27 -5.40 13.56
CA MET A 167 -4.94 -5.76 13.10
C MET A 167 -3.86 -5.05 13.91
N ASN A 168 -2.78 -5.77 14.20
CA ASN A 168 -1.54 -5.21 14.71
C ASN A 168 -0.38 -5.83 13.95
N ILE A 169 0.63 -5.01 13.63
CA ILE A 169 1.90 -5.50 13.08
C ILE A 169 2.98 -5.29 14.12
N PHE A 170 3.66 -6.37 14.48
CA PHE A 170 4.88 -6.34 15.28
C PHE A 170 6.03 -6.91 14.45
N PHE A 171 7.21 -6.28 14.54
CA PHE A 171 8.38 -6.73 13.80
C PHE A 171 9.68 -6.39 14.53
N LEU A 172 10.74 -7.10 14.14
CA LEU A 172 12.10 -6.90 14.62
C LEU A 172 13.01 -6.67 13.43
N VAL A 173 13.98 -5.78 13.60
CA VAL A 173 15.02 -5.55 12.59
C VAL A 173 16.40 -5.88 13.16
N GLY A 174 17.32 -6.25 12.28
CA GLY A 174 18.71 -6.47 12.67
C GLY A 174 19.39 -5.20 13.14
N ASP A 175 19.05 -4.07 12.48
CA ASP A 175 19.58 -2.74 12.72
C ASP A 175 18.53 -1.69 12.32
N LEU A 176 18.37 -0.63 13.12
CA LEU A 176 17.50 0.52 12.84
C LEU A 176 18.07 1.46 11.76
N PHE A 177 19.32 1.29 11.35
CA PHE A 177 20.01 2.12 10.36
C PHE A 177 19.18 2.40 9.12
N TYR A 178 18.57 1.38 8.49
CA TYR A 178 17.82 1.57 7.24
C TYR A 178 16.54 2.38 7.44
N LEU A 179 15.81 2.12 8.54
CA LEU A 179 14.62 2.90 8.91
C LEU A 179 14.98 4.36 9.19
N ALA A 180 16.08 4.60 9.90
CA ALA A 180 16.55 5.93 10.24
C ALA A 180 17.08 6.70 9.01
N ARG A 181 17.92 6.06 8.19
CA ARG A 181 18.51 6.64 6.97
C ARG A 181 17.43 7.09 6.01
N LEU A 182 16.43 6.23 5.79
CA LEU A 182 15.32 6.54 4.91
C LEU A 182 14.28 7.44 5.60
N GLY A 183 14.37 7.71 6.89
CA GLY A 183 13.42 8.58 7.60
C GLY A 183 12.06 7.94 7.92
N ARG A 184 11.93 6.62 7.77
CA ARG A 184 10.68 5.86 8.02
C ARG A 184 10.64 5.23 9.42
N ILE A 185 11.61 5.55 10.27
CA ILE A 185 11.67 5.11 11.67
C ILE A 185 10.56 5.69 12.56
N GLY A 186 9.91 6.78 12.12
CA GLY A 186 8.81 7.39 12.84
C GLY A 186 9.16 7.76 14.28
N LYS A 187 8.27 7.42 15.22
CA LYS A 187 8.42 7.68 16.65
C LYS A 187 9.50 6.79 17.30
N ALA A 188 9.84 5.65 16.68
CA ALA A 188 10.94 4.80 17.14
C ALA A 188 12.33 5.48 17.05
N ARG A 189 12.44 6.70 16.50
CA ARG A 189 13.69 7.48 16.53
C ARG A 189 14.19 7.73 17.96
N ALA A 190 13.28 7.82 18.94
CA ALA A 190 13.62 8.09 20.34
C ALA A 190 14.56 7.03 20.95
N VAL A 191 14.53 5.80 20.44
CA VAL A 191 15.32 4.68 20.97
C VAL A 191 16.66 4.47 20.26
N VAL A 192 16.99 5.26 19.23
CA VAL A 192 18.23 5.11 18.43
C VAL A 192 19.50 5.48 19.23
N GLY A 193 19.39 6.34 20.25
CA GLY A 193 20.53 6.83 21.04
C GLY A 193 20.82 6.05 22.33
N SER A 194 19.87 5.29 22.85
CA SER A 194 19.97 4.62 24.15
C SER A 194 20.39 3.14 24.08
N ILE A 195 20.49 2.58 22.87
CA ILE A 195 20.48 1.13 22.67
C ILE A 195 21.70 0.65 21.89
N ILE A 196 22.79 0.36 22.60
CA ILE A 196 23.95 -0.34 22.02
C ILE A 196 23.78 -1.89 22.06
N LYS A 197 22.73 -2.44 22.71
CA LYS A 197 22.61 -3.93 22.88
C LYS A 197 21.21 -4.57 22.86
N VAL A 198 20.11 -3.83 22.77
CA VAL A 198 18.74 -4.42 22.79
C VAL A 198 18.10 -4.28 21.40
N LYS A 199 17.37 -5.30 20.92
CA LYS A 199 16.60 -5.17 19.69
C LYS A 199 15.16 -4.82 20.05
N PRO A 200 14.71 -3.55 19.88
CA PRO A 200 13.36 -3.17 20.27
C PRO A 200 12.34 -3.86 19.36
N ILE A 201 11.24 -4.34 19.95
CA ILE A 201 10.07 -4.74 19.18
C ILE A 201 9.44 -3.47 18.62
N LEU A 202 9.28 -3.43 17.31
CA LEU A 202 8.65 -2.33 16.60
C LEU A 202 7.22 -2.69 16.25
N TYR A 203 6.37 -1.68 16.14
CA TYR A 203 4.98 -1.85 15.74
C TYR A 203 4.46 -0.64 14.98
N PHE A 204 3.29 -0.78 14.34
CA PHE A 204 2.59 0.35 13.73
C PHE A 204 1.59 0.96 14.71
N ASP A 205 1.71 2.27 14.91
CA ASP A 205 0.81 3.11 15.69
C ASP A 205 0.28 4.23 14.79
N ASP A 206 -1.02 4.19 14.46
CA ASP A 206 -1.69 5.12 13.53
C ASP A 206 -0.90 5.37 12.22
N GLY A 207 -0.35 4.31 11.64
CA GLY A 207 0.42 4.39 10.38
C GLY A 207 1.89 4.75 10.52
N PHE A 208 2.39 4.99 11.74
CA PHE A 208 3.79 5.29 12.00
C PHE A 208 4.50 4.12 12.69
N VAL A 209 5.77 3.93 12.38
CA VAL A 209 6.63 3.00 13.12
C VAL A 209 6.89 3.56 14.52
N ASN A 210 6.62 2.74 15.52
CA ASN A 210 6.86 3.03 16.93
C ASN A 210 7.63 1.86 17.59
N ALA A 211 8.27 2.13 18.72
CA ALA A 211 8.99 1.14 19.51
C ALA A 211 8.15 0.79 20.74
N LEU A 212 7.97 -0.50 21.01
CA LEU A 212 7.32 -0.95 22.22
C LEU A 212 8.27 -0.69 23.40
N GLU A 213 7.84 0.14 24.35
CA GLU A 213 8.54 0.30 25.63
C GLU A 213 8.37 -1.00 26.44
N GLN A 214 9.49 -1.52 26.96
CA GLN A 214 9.52 -2.65 27.89
C GLN A 214 9.70 -2.16 29.32
#